data_AF-A0ABD5MVZ1-F1
#
_entry.id   AF-A0ABD5MVZ1-F1
#
_cell.length_a   1.000
_cell.length_b   1.000
_cell.length_c   1.000
_cell.angle_alpha   90.00
_cell.angle_beta   90.00
_cell.angle_gamma   90.00
#
_symmetry.space_group_name_H-M   'P 1'
#
loop_
_entity.id
_entity.type
_entity.pdbx_description
1 polymer ?
#
loop_
_entity_poly.entity_id
_entity_poly.type
_entity_poly.pdbx_seq_one_letter_code
_entity_poly.pdbx_strand_id
1 'polypeptide(L)' 'MSRIKMPLIRKIINVGKTSKAVIVPRSWIRHIENETGQLVNKVRMEVNSNLIISPVLKEERALNICSKSE' A
#
# COMPACT_ATOMS: atom_id res chain seq x y z
N MET A 1 -9.62 -5.27 21.65
CA MET A 1 -10.27 -4.19 20.89
C MET A 1 -10.49 -4.67 19.46
N SER A 2 -11.72 -4.95 19.07
CA SER A 2 -12.04 -5.33 17.69
C SER A 2 -11.84 -4.09 16.80
N ARG A 3 -10.79 -4.04 15.98
CA ARG A 3 -10.69 -3.03 14.91
C ARG A 3 -11.88 -3.28 14.01
N ILE A 4 -12.82 -2.34 13.95
CA ILE A 4 -13.99 -2.41 13.08
C ILE A 4 -13.45 -2.51 11.63
N LYS A 5 -13.38 -3.74 11.12
CA LYS A 5 -13.19 -4.02 9.70
C LYS A 5 -14.54 -3.73 9.06
N MET A 6 -14.78 -2.49 8.63
CA MET A 6 -15.88 -2.26 7.71
C MET A 6 -15.46 -2.87 6.35
N PRO A 7 -16.06 -3.99 5.91
CA PRO A 7 -15.77 -4.51 4.59
C PRO A 7 -16.25 -3.49 3.56
N LEU A 8 -15.32 -2.97 2.77
CA LEU A 8 -15.63 -1.96 1.79
C LEU A 8 -15.86 -2.63 0.43
N ILE A 9 -17.13 -2.80 0.07
CA ILE A 9 -17.51 -3.31 -1.26
C ILE A 9 -17.34 -2.16 -2.26
N ARG A 10 -16.45 -2.34 -3.25
CA ARG A 10 -16.20 -1.37 -4.31
C ARG A 10 -16.51 -1.97 -5.67
N LYS A 11 -17.10 -1.15 -6.55
CA LYS A 11 -17.37 -1.53 -7.93
C LYS A 11 -16.06 -1.72 -8.70
N ILE A 12 -16.00 -2.78 -9.49
CA ILE A 12 -14.96 -2.96 -10.51
C ILE A 12 -15.30 -2.07 -11.71
N ILE A 13 -14.34 -1.27 -12.15
CA ILE A 13 -14.48 -0.40 -13.32
C ILE A 13 -13.60 -0.90 -14.47
N ASN A 14 -14.03 -0.63 -15.70
CA ASN A 14 -13.26 -0.95 -16.90
C ASN A 14 -12.17 0.09 -17.11
N VAL A 15 -10.95 -0.36 -17.39
CA VAL A 15 -9.82 0.50 -17.79
C VAL A 15 -9.31 0.00 -19.13
N GLY A 16 -9.64 0.73 -20.20
CA GLY A 16 -9.34 0.28 -21.55
C GLY A 16 -10.06 -1.03 -21.92
N LYS A 17 -9.45 -1.81 -22.81
CA LYS A 17 -10.05 -3.04 -23.35
C LYS A 17 -9.73 -4.30 -22.55
N THR A 18 -8.57 -4.34 -21.90
CA THR A 18 -8.02 -5.55 -21.28
C THR A 18 -7.88 -5.47 -19.77
N SER A 19 -8.10 -4.30 -19.17
CA SER A 19 -7.83 -4.08 -17.74
C SER A 19 -9.08 -3.71 -16.95
N LYS A 20 -9.04 -4.03 -15.66
CA LYS A 20 -10.03 -3.65 -14.66
C LYS A 20 -9.35 -2.89 -13.53
N ALA A 21 -10.09 -2.04 -12.84
CA ALA A 21 -9.59 -1.36 -11.64
C ALA A 21 -10.63 -1.38 -10.52
N VAL A 22 -10.12 -1.24 -9.30
CA VAL A 22 -10.91 -0.95 -8.09
C VAL A 22 -10.44 0.40 -7.53
N ILE A 23 -11.39 1.21 -7.05
CA ILE A 23 -11.07 2.52 -6.47
C ILE A 23 -10.72 2.34 -4.99
N VAL A 24 -9.45 2.55 -4.67
CA VAL A 24 -8.94 2.56 -3.29
C VAL A 24 -9.35 3.87 -2.59
N PRO A 25 -9.79 3.83 -1.32
CA PRO A 25 -10.14 5.04 -0.58
C PRO A 25 -8.95 5.99 -0.38
N ARG A 26 -9.15 7.29 -0.64
CA ARG A 26 -8.14 8.33 -0.34
C ARG A 26 -7.77 8.36 1.14
N SER A 27 -8.71 8.05 2.03
CA SER A 27 -8.45 7.97 3.47
C SER A 27 -7.45 6.88 3.85
N TRP A 28 -7.47 5.74 3.15
CA TRP A 28 -6.50 4.66 3.36
C TRP A 28 -5.09 5.11 2.97
N ILE A 29 -4.95 5.78 1.82
CA ILE A 29 -3.68 6.37 1.37
C ILE A 29 -3.17 7.39 2.40
N ARG A 30 -3.99 8.38 2.76
CA ARG A 30 -3.62 9.42 3.74
C ARG A 30 -3.24 8.86 5.10
N HIS A 31 -3.94 7.83 5.55
CA HIS A 31 -3.63 7.17 6.81
C HIS A 31 -2.20 6.60 6.80
N ILE A 32 -1.84 5.87 5.73
CA ILE A 32 -0.49 5.32 5.56
C ILE A 32 0.55 6.44 5.45
N GLU A 33 0.29 7.48 4.65
CA GLU A 33 1.20 8.62 4.48
C GLU A 33 1.46 9.35 5.80
N ASN A 34 0.42 9.53 6.61
CA ASN A 34 0.52 10.13 7.94
C ASN A 34 1.26 9.24 8.94
N GLU A 35 1.05 7.92 8.89
CA GLU A 35 1.72 6.97 9.79
C GLU A 35 3.20 6.77 9.45
N THR A 36 3.55 6.83 8.17
CA THR A 36 4.89 6.48 7.68
C THR A 36 5.75 7.69 7.33
N GLY A 37 5.14 8.87 7.16
CA GLY A 37 5.79 10.06 6.62
C GLY A 37 6.17 9.92 5.13
N GLN A 38 5.76 8.86 4.45
CA GLN A 38 6.12 8.57 3.07
C GLN A 38 4.92 8.66 2.13
N LEU A 39 5.11 9.26 0.96
CA LEU A 39 4.09 9.30 -0.09
C LEU A 39 3.87 7.92 -0.72
N VAL A 40 2.61 7.51 -0.84
CA VAL A 40 2.24 6.23 -1.46
C VAL A 40 1.98 6.43 -2.95
N ASN A 41 3.04 6.28 -3.75
CA ASN A 41 2.96 6.44 -5.20
C ASN A 41 2.79 5.10 -5.95
N LYS A 42 2.96 3.97 -5.26
CA LYS A 42 2.88 2.62 -5.84
C LYS A 42 2.28 1.66 -4.83
N VAL A 43 1.59 0.64 -5.34
CA VAL A 43 1.07 -0.48 -4.58
C VAL A 43 1.59 -1.79 -5.15
N ARG A 44 1.85 -2.76 -4.28
CA ARG A 44 2.10 -4.14 -4.66
C ARG A 44 0.75 -4.85 -4.73
N MET A 45 0.58 -5.66 -5.76
CA MET A 45 -0.58 -6.53 -5.93
C MET A 45 -0.12 -7.97 -5.97
N GLU A 46 -0.52 -8.75 -4.98
CA GLU A 46 -0.27 -10.19 -4.93
C GLU A 46 -1.53 -10.92 -5.42
N VAL A 47 -1.36 -11.75 -6.45
CA VAL A 47 -2.46 -12.42 -7.16
C VAL A 47 -2.39 -13.92 -6.89
N ASN A 48 -3.32 -14.42 -6.08
CA ASN A 48 -3.56 -15.85 -5.86
C ASN A 48 -5.09 -16.09 -5.87
N SER A 49 -5.62 -16.89 -4.93
CA SER A 49 -7.06 -17.00 -4.68
C SER A 49 -7.69 -15.68 -4.23
N ASN A 50 -6.90 -14.80 -3.61
CA ASN A 50 -7.26 -13.44 -3.22
C ASN A 50 -6.35 -12.44 -3.91
N LEU A 51 -6.89 -11.25 -4.21
CA LEU A 51 -6.11 -10.11 -4.68
C LEU A 51 -5.79 -9.21 -3.47
N ILE A 52 -4.52 -9.19 -3.07
CA ILE A 52 -4.06 -8.41 -1.91
C ILE A 52 -3.31 -7.19 -2.42
N ILE A 53 -3.71 -5.99 -1.96
CA ILE A 53 -3.08 -4.71 -2.30
C ILE A 53 -2.40 -4.16 -1.05
N SER A 54 -1.12 -3.82 -1.16
CA SER A 54 -0.34 -3.20 -0.08
C SER A 54 0.49 -2.02 -0.61
N PRO A 55 0.76 -0.98 0.20
CA PRO A 55 1.60 0.14 -0.22
C PRO A 55 3.04 -0.34 -0.41
N VAL A 56 3.74 0.22 -1.41
CA VAL A 56 5.19 0.07 -1.53
C VAL A 56 5.83 1.29 -0.89
N LEU A 57 6.33 1.11 0.33
CA LEU A 57 7.10 2.13 1.04
C LEU A 57 8.57 2.01 0.63
N LYS A 58 9.29 3.13 0.59
CA LYS A 58 10.75 3.08 0.52
C LYS A 58 11.21 2.49 1.85
N GLU A 59 11.91 1.36 1.80
CA GLU A 59 12.69 0.94 2.96
C GLU A 59 13.61 2.10 3.32
N GLU A 60 13.44 2.66 4.53
CA GLU A 60 14.53 3.41 5.11
C GLU A 60 15.70 2.44 5.17
N ARG A 61 16.74 2.78 4.43
CA ARG A 61 18.03 2.12 4.37
C ARG A 61 18.66 2.19 5.76
N ALA A 62 18.15 1.43 6.72
CA ALA A 62 18.67 1.40 8.07
C ALA A 62 19.83 0.40 8.13
N LEU A 63 21.00 0.94 8.49
CA LEU A 63 22.11 0.25 9.17
C LEU A 63 23.06 -0.58 8.30
N ASN A 64 24.04 0.10 7.70
CA ASN A 64 25.44 -0.27 7.93
C ASN A 64 26.17 0.99 8.39
N ILE A 65 26.22 1.10 9.71
CA ILE A 65 26.91 2.12 10.48
C ILE A 65 28.42 2.02 10.24
N CYS A 66 29.03 3.19 10.20
CA CYS A 66 30.40 3.46 10.59
C CYS A 66 30.88 2.57 11.78
N SER A 67 31.53 1.46 11.48
CA SER A 67 32.40 0.77 12.44
C SER A 67 33.65 0.31 11.71
N LYS A 68 34.56 1.27 11.50
CA LYS A 68 36.01 1.14 11.67
C LYS A 68 36.63 2.53 11.53
N SER A 69 36.54 3.29 12.63
CA SER A 69 37.63 4.15 13.07
C SER A 69 38.66 3.25 13.74
N GLU A 70 39.87 3.27 13.17
CA GLU A 70 41.23 2.92 13.65
C GLU A 70 42.04 2.35 12.48
#